data_AF-Q0PBY6-F1
#
_entry.id   AF-Q0PBY6-F1
#
_cell.length_a   1.000
_cell.length_b   1.000
_cell.length_c   1.000
_cell.angle_alpha   90.00
_cell.angle_beta   90.00
_cell.angle_gamma   90.00
#
_symmetry.space_group_name_H-M   'P 1'
#
loop_
_entity.id
_entity.type
_entity.pdbx_description
1 polymer ?
#
loop_
_entity_poly.entity_id
_entity_poly.type
_entity_poly.pdbx_seq_one_letter_code
_entity_poly.pdbx_strand_id
1 'polypeptide(L)'
;MVKKIIILTFWVNISFAISSLELAKNLVNNPSKNSQLELLFSNNSYIDNNGNCDIAKISQILKTNSLIALTLSNPQSLRLNFKAKADEVMFFKILSDVLTDAGYIYFIPTDLILREGNIDYTIQVESQYVLDPGTLYNLLKENSVYINNIKRIGVYDYEYDLNFSNAVLKTNTNVNLNTPKSLEKPLKDYVLDLKNATNLIIDANDLDNWFPKIFFLDKNLNLIKAVKSENKNNHFSELIPNGAIYAIVSDMYSLDNIRRGLKITLKK
;
A
#
# COMPACT_ATOMS: atom_id res chain seq x y z
N MET A 1 -58.43 -5.45 16.06
CA MET A 1 -57.16 -5.92 15.47
C MET A 1 -56.05 -4.96 15.88
N VAL A 2 -55.20 -5.36 16.83
CA VAL A 2 -54.13 -4.49 17.36
C VAL A 2 -52.95 -4.51 16.38
N LYS A 3 -52.69 -3.37 15.73
CA LYS A 3 -51.56 -3.17 14.81
C LYS A 3 -50.26 -3.30 15.60
N LYS A 4 -49.49 -4.36 15.35
CA LYS A 4 -48.14 -4.55 15.89
C LYS A 4 -47.19 -3.59 15.15
N ILE A 5 -46.78 -2.52 15.81
CA ILE A 5 -45.70 -1.65 15.33
C ILE A 5 -44.39 -2.36 15.70
N ILE A 6 -43.72 -2.94 14.70
CA ILE A 6 -42.37 -3.49 14.86
C ILE A 6 -41.41 -2.31 14.76
N ILE A 7 -40.90 -1.85 15.91
CA ILE A 7 -39.82 -0.86 15.98
C ILE A 7 -38.52 -1.61 15.69
N LEU A 8 -38.02 -1.49 14.46
CA LEU A 8 -36.71 -1.97 14.07
C LEU A 8 -35.68 -0.94 14.56
N THR A 9 -35.13 -1.15 15.76
CA THR A 9 -33.97 -0.38 16.23
C THR A 9 -32.74 -0.82 15.45
N PHE A 10 -32.41 -0.07 14.40
CA PHE A 10 -31.15 -0.21 13.69
C PHE A 10 -30.03 0.29 14.62
N TRP A 11 -29.36 -0.64 15.30
CA TRP A 11 -28.12 -0.33 16.00
C TRP A 11 -27.07 -0.02 14.94
N VAL A 12 -26.95 1.26 14.57
CA VAL A 12 -25.79 1.75 13.84
C VAL A 12 -24.62 1.58 14.81
N ASN A 13 -23.80 0.55 14.61
CA ASN A 13 -22.46 0.49 15.16
C ASN A 13 -21.67 1.63 14.50
N ILE A 14 -21.82 2.85 15.02
CA ILE A 14 -20.88 3.92 14.74
C ILE A 14 -19.59 3.48 15.43
N SER A 15 -18.76 2.73 14.73
CA SER A 15 -17.38 2.53 15.12
C SER A 15 -16.76 3.92 15.05
N PHE A 16 -16.69 4.61 16.19
CA PHE A 16 -16.07 5.91 16.25
C PHE A 16 -14.62 5.74 15.82
N ALA A 17 -14.26 6.34 14.69
CA ALA A 17 -12.86 6.46 14.30
C ALA A 17 -12.08 7.09 15.45
N ILE A 18 -10.81 6.67 15.61
CA ILE A 18 -9.94 7.26 16.63
C ILE A 18 -9.91 8.78 16.46
N SER A 19 -9.94 9.52 17.57
CA SER A 19 -9.77 10.98 17.51
C SER A 19 -8.30 11.33 17.25
N SER A 20 -8.06 12.52 16.69
CA SER A 20 -6.69 13.01 16.48
C SER A 20 -5.88 13.09 17.77
N LEU A 21 -6.53 13.44 18.88
CA LEU A 21 -5.94 13.45 20.22
C LEU A 21 -5.51 12.06 20.67
N GLU A 22 -6.40 11.07 20.53
CA GLU A 22 -6.14 9.71 20.97
C GLU A 22 -5.04 9.07 20.14
N LEU A 23 -5.04 9.29 18.82
CA LEU A 23 -3.96 8.89 17.93
C LEU A 23 -2.62 9.54 18.35
N ALA A 24 -2.63 10.84 18.64
CA ALA A 24 -1.42 11.57 19.05
C ALA A 24 -0.87 11.05 20.39
N LYS A 25 -1.74 10.74 21.36
CA LYS A 25 -1.37 10.09 22.63
C LYS A 25 -0.76 8.71 22.41
N ASN A 26 -1.39 7.88 21.58
CA ASN A 26 -0.91 6.55 21.26
C ASN A 26 0.47 6.56 20.57
N LEU A 27 0.70 7.54 19.69
CA LEU A 27 1.96 7.69 18.98
C LEU A 27 3.09 8.20 19.88
N VAL A 28 2.80 9.19 20.74
CA VAL A 28 3.80 9.76 21.67
C VAL A 28 4.12 8.79 22.82
N ASN A 29 3.09 8.11 23.33
CA ASN A 29 3.12 7.23 24.50
C ASN A 29 3.97 7.79 25.66
N ASN A 30 3.67 9.02 26.06
CA ASN A 30 4.33 9.67 27.20
C ASN A 30 3.32 10.52 27.97
N PRO A 31 2.81 10.04 29.12
CA PRO A 31 1.81 10.75 29.91
C PRO A 31 2.22 12.15 30.35
N SER A 32 3.52 12.43 30.51
CA SER A 32 4.01 13.77 30.88
C SER A 32 3.73 14.84 29.80
N LYS A 33 3.53 14.42 28.55
CA LYS A 33 3.21 15.29 27.42
C LYS A 33 1.69 15.46 27.20
N ASN A 34 0.85 14.79 27.99
CA ASN A 34 -0.61 14.77 27.75
C ASN A 34 -1.25 16.16 27.75
N SER A 35 -0.85 17.08 28.64
CA SER A 35 -1.41 18.44 28.65
C SER A 35 -1.10 19.23 27.37
N GLN A 36 0.10 19.05 26.80
CA GLN A 36 0.47 19.65 25.52
C GLN A 36 -0.33 19.02 24.37
N LEU A 37 -0.54 17.71 24.41
CA LEU A 37 -1.36 17.01 23.41
C LEU A 37 -2.83 17.47 23.48
N GLU A 38 -3.40 17.61 24.67
CA GLU A 38 -4.76 18.13 24.84
C GLU A 38 -4.90 19.54 24.25
N LEU A 39 -3.94 20.41 24.53
CA LEU A 39 -3.93 21.78 23.99
C LEU A 39 -3.92 21.80 22.45
N LEU A 40 -3.15 20.90 21.83
CA LEU A 40 -3.00 20.86 20.37
C LEU A 40 -4.19 20.16 19.67
N PHE A 41 -4.74 19.10 20.26
CA PHE A 41 -5.61 18.16 19.55
C PHE A 41 -7.05 18.07 20.07
N SER A 42 -7.39 18.56 21.26
CA SER A 42 -8.75 18.34 21.83
C SER A 42 -9.84 19.19 21.19
N ASN A 43 -9.48 20.40 20.75
CA ASN A 43 -10.41 21.32 20.07
C ASN A 43 -10.25 21.32 18.54
N ASN A 44 -9.34 20.50 18.00
CA ASN A 44 -9.03 20.44 16.58
C ASN A 44 -9.13 19.01 16.08
N SER A 45 -10.09 18.74 15.19
CA SER A 45 -10.13 17.48 14.45
C SER A 45 -9.25 17.59 13.20
N TYR A 46 -8.18 16.80 13.17
CA TYR A 46 -7.31 16.69 12.00
C TYR A 46 -7.75 15.47 11.21
N ILE A 47 -8.66 15.70 10.28
CA ILE A 47 -9.30 14.68 9.44
C ILE A 47 -8.97 14.99 7.98
N ASP A 48 -8.69 13.95 7.20
CA ASP A 48 -8.42 14.08 5.77
C ASP A 48 -9.71 14.00 4.94
N ASN A 49 -9.57 14.18 3.63
CA ASN A 49 -10.73 14.19 2.70
C ASN A 49 -11.51 12.85 2.66
N ASN A 50 -10.95 11.76 3.21
CA ASN A 50 -11.60 10.45 3.26
C ASN A 50 -12.23 10.16 4.63
N GLY A 51 -12.21 11.12 5.56
CA GLY A 51 -12.78 10.96 6.90
C GLY A 51 -11.84 10.25 7.89
N ASN A 52 -10.59 9.98 7.53
CA ASN A 52 -9.60 9.36 8.42
C ASN A 52 -8.81 10.44 9.17
N CYS A 53 -8.18 10.10 10.29
CA CYS A 53 -7.20 11.01 10.89
C CYS A 53 -6.12 11.40 9.87
N ASP A 54 -5.84 12.69 9.75
CA ASP A 54 -4.75 13.20 8.91
C ASP A 54 -3.41 12.99 9.64
N ILE A 55 -2.89 11.77 9.54
CA ILE A 55 -1.67 11.34 10.23
C ILE A 55 -0.45 12.12 9.73
N ALA A 56 -0.44 12.55 8.47
CA ALA A 56 0.63 13.40 7.96
C ALA A 56 0.68 14.74 8.72
N LYS A 57 -0.47 15.38 8.90
CA LYS A 57 -0.58 16.62 9.66
C LYS A 57 -0.32 16.41 11.15
N ILE A 58 -0.85 15.35 11.74
CA ILE A 58 -0.63 15.02 13.17
C ILE A 58 0.87 14.76 13.42
N SER A 59 1.53 13.93 12.60
CA SER A 59 2.97 13.68 12.66
C SER A 59 3.75 15.00 12.57
N GLN A 60 3.38 15.87 11.64
CA GLN A 60 4.04 17.17 11.48
C GLN A 60 3.89 18.06 12.72
N ILE A 61 2.69 18.15 13.31
CA ILE A 61 2.46 18.92 14.54
C ILE A 61 3.32 18.36 15.68
N LEU A 62 3.36 17.05 15.84
CA LEU A 62 4.16 16.40 16.89
C LEU A 62 5.67 16.67 16.71
N LYS A 63 6.19 16.60 15.47
CA LYS A 63 7.60 16.92 15.17
C LYS A 63 7.92 18.38 15.45
N THR A 64 7.11 19.32 14.96
CA THR A 64 7.30 20.76 15.16
C THR A 64 7.31 21.12 16.65
N ASN A 65 6.52 20.43 17.47
CA ASN A 65 6.45 20.65 18.92
C ASN A 65 7.43 19.75 19.72
N SER A 66 8.36 19.03 19.07
CA SER A 66 9.32 18.12 19.72
C SER A 66 8.66 17.05 20.62
N LEU A 67 7.44 16.65 20.26
CA LEU A 67 6.65 15.67 21.01
C LEU A 67 7.05 14.23 20.65
N ILE A 68 7.49 14.01 19.42
CA ILE A 68 8.08 12.75 18.96
C ILE A 68 9.51 12.97 18.44
N ALA A 69 10.39 12.00 18.69
CA ALA A 69 11.73 11.95 18.12
C ALA A 69 11.79 10.76 17.16
N LEU A 70 12.10 11.02 15.90
CA LEU A 70 12.20 10.00 14.85
C LEU A 70 13.64 9.71 14.43
N THR A 71 14.59 10.42 15.02
CA THR A 71 16.03 10.18 14.87
C THR A 71 16.57 9.64 16.18
N LEU A 72 17.35 8.57 16.09
CA LEU A 72 17.99 7.91 17.21
C LEU A 72 19.47 8.27 17.24
N SER A 73 20.12 8.15 18.40
CA SER A 73 21.55 8.45 18.53
C SER A 73 22.41 7.47 17.74
N ASN A 74 22.04 6.19 17.73
CA ASN A 74 22.70 5.11 17.02
C ASN A 74 21.63 4.22 16.34
N PRO A 75 22.00 3.38 15.36
CA PRO A 75 21.10 2.34 14.87
C PRO A 75 20.55 1.49 16.02
N GLN A 76 19.24 1.24 16.00
CA GLN A 76 18.54 0.38 16.95
C GLN A 76 17.70 -0.64 16.18
N SER A 77 17.47 -1.78 16.84
CA SER A 77 16.49 -2.77 16.41
C SER A 77 15.09 -2.22 16.68
N LEU A 78 14.39 -1.80 15.63
CA LEU A 78 12.99 -1.41 15.69
C LEU A 78 12.11 -2.61 15.38
N ARG A 79 11.09 -2.83 16.20
CA ARG A 79 10.06 -3.85 15.95
C ARG A 79 8.79 -3.17 15.46
N LEU A 80 8.39 -3.50 14.25
CA LEU A 80 7.19 -2.92 13.61
C LEU A 80 6.16 -4.04 13.43
N ASN A 81 5.03 -3.92 14.11
CA ASN A 81 3.92 -4.85 13.98
C ASN A 81 2.78 -4.23 13.16
N PHE A 82 2.40 -4.88 12.07
CA PHE A 82 1.34 -4.46 11.17
C PHE A 82 0.16 -5.42 11.29
N LYS A 83 -1.01 -4.86 11.60
CA LYS A 83 -2.26 -5.60 11.73
C LYS A 83 -3.25 -5.12 10.68
N ALA A 84 -3.91 -6.04 10.00
CA ALA A 84 -4.92 -5.71 9.01
C ALA A 84 -5.93 -6.84 8.85
N LYS A 85 -7.12 -6.51 8.34
CA LYS A 85 -8.00 -7.47 7.67
C LYS A 85 -7.87 -7.28 6.17
N ALA A 86 -7.24 -8.22 5.47
CA ALA A 86 -6.85 -8.05 4.08
C ALA A 86 -6.69 -9.40 3.34
N ASP A 87 -6.63 -9.34 2.01
CA ASP A 87 -6.06 -10.43 1.23
C ASP A 87 -4.54 -10.47 1.44
N GLU A 88 -3.99 -11.67 1.64
CA GLU A 88 -2.60 -11.89 2.03
C GLU A 88 -1.62 -11.37 0.96
N VAL A 89 -1.87 -11.68 -0.32
CA VAL A 89 -0.97 -11.29 -1.42
C VAL A 89 -0.96 -9.78 -1.57
N MET A 90 -2.14 -9.17 -1.55
CA MET A 90 -2.29 -7.71 -1.59
C MET A 90 -1.58 -7.03 -0.40
N PHE A 91 -1.78 -7.55 0.81
CA PHE A 91 -1.17 -7.03 2.04
C PHE A 91 0.36 -7.01 1.93
N PHE A 92 0.97 -8.18 1.64
CA PHE A 92 2.43 -8.27 1.60
C PHE A 92 3.02 -7.45 0.46
N LYS A 93 2.35 -7.41 -0.70
CA LYS A 93 2.80 -6.58 -1.83
C LYS A 93 2.83 -5.10 -1.47
N ILE A 94 1.71 -4.55 -1.00
CA ILE A 94 1.60 -3.13 -0.68
C ILE A 94 2.55 -2.77 0.47
N LEU A 95 2.57 -3.56 1.55
CA LEU A 95 3.41 -3.26 2.70
C LEU A 95 4.89 -3.29 2.34
N SER A 96 5.34 -4.29 1.57
CA SER A 96 6.73 -4.38 1.13
C SER A 96 7.15 -3.20 0.25
N ASP A 97 6.30 -2.81 -0.71
CA ASP A 97 6.55 -1.66 -1.58
C ASP A 97 6.64 -0.37 -0.76
N VAL A 98 5.68 -0.15 0.14
CA VAL A 98 5.61 1.04 0.99
C VAL A 98 6.82 1.13 1.92
N LEU A 99 7.25 0.03 2.53
CA LEU A 99 8.45 0.00 3.38
C LEU A 99 9.71 0.31 2.56
N THR A 100 9.82 -0.25 1.36
CA THR A 100 10.93 0.02 0.44
C THR A 100 10.97 1.49 0.05
N ASP A 101 9.83 2.06 -0.33
CA ASP A 101 9.69 3.48 -0.71
C ASP A 101 9.92 4.42 0.51
N ALA A 102 9.69 3.93 1.73
CA ALA A 102 10.04 4.61 2.98
C ALA A 102 11.53 4.46 3.37
N GLY A 103 12.33 3.72 2.59
CA GLY A 103 13.77 3.52 2.81
C GLY A 103 14.15 2.25 3.59
N TYR A 104 13.18 1.41 3.96
CA TYR A 104 13.41 0.15 4.68
C TYR A 104 13.55 -1.01 3.69
N ILE A 105 14.74 -1.12 3.07
CA ILE A 105 15.05 -2.14 2.06
C ILE A 105 15.25 -3.52 2.70
N TYR A 106 15.89 -3.57 3.88
CA TYR A 106 16.17 -4.81 4.60
C TYR A 106 15.34 -4.86 5.87
N PHE A 107 14.33 -5.72 5.88
CA PHE A 107 13.55 -6.05 7.06
C PHE A 107 13.44 -7.56 7.22
N ILE A 108 13.44 -8.02 8.46
CA ILE A 108 13.39 -9.44 8.81
C ILE A 108 12.00 -9.74 9.37
N PRO A 109 11.19 -10.60 8.72
CA PRO A 109 9.99 -11.16 9.32
C PRO A 109 10.32 -11.89 10.62
N THR A 110 9.70 -11.53 11.73
CA THR A 110 9.91 -12.19 13.03
C THR A 110 8.68 -12.94 13.53
N ASP A 111 7.48 -12.52 13.12
CA ASP A 111 6.24 -13.21 13.48
C ASP A 111 5.17 -13.01 12.40
N LEU A 112 4.34 -14.02 12.19
CA LEU A 112 3.22 -13.98 11.25
C LEU A 112 2.07 -14.85 11.76
N ILE A 113 0.91 -14.21 11.99
CA ILE A 113 -0.34 -14.88 12.34
C ILE A 113 -1.37 -14.55 11.27
N LEU A 114 -1.90 -15.60 10.64
CA LEU A 114 -2.96 -15.53 9.64
C LEU A 114 -4.21 -16.25 10.18
N ARG A 115 -5.32 -15.53 10.40
CA ARG A 115 -6.58 -16.11 10.89
C ARG A 115 -7.79 -15.38 10.32
N GLU A 116 -8.63 -16.10 9.55
CA GLU A 116 -9.92 -15.58 9.06
C GLU A 116 -9.78 -14.23 8.30
N GLY A 117 -8.71 -14.09 7.52
CA GLY A 117 -8.37 -12.86 6.79
C GLY A 117 -7.78 -11.75 7.66
N ASN A 118 -7.61 -11.96 8.96
CA ASN A 118 -6.80 -11.10 9.81
C ASN A 118 -5.33 -11.51 9.70
N ILE A 119 -4.48 -10.51 9.55
CA ILE A 119 -3.03 -10.61 9.42
C ILE A 119 -2.43 -9.84 10.60
N ASP A 120 -1.57 -10.49 11.37
CA ASP A 120 -0.69 -9.87 12.38
C ASP A 120 0.74 -10.21 11.95
N TYR A 121 1.47 -9.20 11.48
CA TYR A 121 2.76 -9.37 10.83
C TYR A 121 3.79 -8.46 11.46
N THR A 122 4.75 -9.07 12.16
CA THR A 122 5.83 -8.35 12.82
C THR A 122 7.12 -8.49 12.02
N ILE A 123 7.78 -7.36 11.79
CA ILE A 123 9.14 -7.29 11.25
C ILE A 123 10.09 -6.60 12.22
N GLN A 124 11.37 -6.88 12.05
CA GLN A 124 12.47 -6.17 12.69
C GLN A 124 13.31 -5.44 11.63
N VAL A 125 13.72 -4.22 11.95
CA VAL A 125 14.60 -3.38 11.12
C VAL A 125 15.68 -2.73 11.97
N GLU A 126 16.92 -2.78 11.50
CA GLU A 126 18.05 -2.07 12.12
C GLU A 126 18.16 -0.68 11.50
N SER A 127 17.85 0.38 12.27
CA SER A 127 17.83 1.74 11.73
C SER A 127 18.10 2.80 12.79
N GLN A 128 18.75 3.89 12.38
CA GLN A 128 18.85 5.12 13.19
C GLN A 128 17.60 6.00 13.03
N TYR A 129 16.73 5.68 12.08
CA TYR A 129 15.50 6.43 11.78
C TYR A 129 14.30 5.57 12.13
N VAL A 130 13.38 6.13 12.92
CA VAL A 130 12.05 5.57 13.17
C VAL A 130 11.17 5.86 11.97
N LEU A 131 10.31 4.90 11.61
CA LEU A 131 9.41 5.01 10.47
C LEU A 131 8.49 6.21 10.69
N ASP A 132 8.66 7.27 9.87
CA ASP A 132 7.86 8.49 10.01
C ASP A 132 6.38 8.18 9.75
N PRO A 133 5.50 8.37 10.75
CA PRO A 133 4.08 8.03 10.61
C PRO A 133 3.39 8.78 9.47
N GLY A 134 3.79 10.02 9.21
CA GLY A 134 3.23 10.84 8.14
C GLY A 134 3.69 10.41 6.77
N THR A 135 4.97 10.05 6.62
CA THR A 135 5.51 9.46 5.38
C THR A 135 4.84 8.12 5.09
N LEU A 136 4.77 7.23 6.09
CA LEU A 136 4.08 5.94 5.98
C LEU A 136 2.63 6.13 5.54
N TYR A 137 1.90 7.04 6.17
CA TYR A 137 0.50 7.31 5.84
C TYR A 137 0.33 7.76 4.39
N ASN A 138 1.18 8.68 3.92
CA ASN A 138 1.10 9.18 2.54
C ASN A 138 1.41 8.08 1.52
N LEU A 139 2.39 7.22 1.77
CA LEU A 139 2.73 6.09 0.89
C LEU A 139 1.63 5.03 0.84
N LEU A 140 1.02 4.69 1.98
CA LEU A 140 -0.12 3.77 2.03
C LEU A 140 -1.34 4.31 1.26
N LYS A 141 -1.60 5.63 1.36
CA LYS A 141 -2.72 6.28 0.67
C LYS A 141 -2.66 6.19 -0.84
N GLU A 142 -1.46 6.10 -1.43
CA GLU A 142 -1.32 5.89 -2.87
C GLU A 142 -1.90 4.54 -3.33
N ASN A 143 -2.06 3.59 -2.39
CA ASN A 143 -2.70 2.30 -2.58
C ASN A 143 -4.11 2.24 -1.98
N SER A 144 -4.72 3.40 -1.66
CA SER A 144 -6.01 3.47 -0.95
C SER A 144 -6.04 2.71 0.38
N VAL A 145 -4.88 2.55 1.02
CA VAL A 145 -4.73 1.97 2.36
C VAL A 145 -4.60 3.10 3.37
N TYR A 146 -5.32 2.97 4.48
CA TYR A 146 -5.30 3.96 5.56
C TYR A 146 -4.81 3.31 6.85
N ILE A 147 -4.45 4.13 7.83
CA ILE A 147 -4.04 3.65 9.15
C ILE A 147 -5.14 4.06 10.13
N ASN A 148 -5.80 3.07 10.75
CA ASN A 148 -6.82 3.29 11.77
C ASN A 148 -6.20 3.74 13.09
N ASN A 149 -5.01 3.24 13.43
CA ASN A 149 -4.30 3.60 14.66
C ASN A 149 -2.79 3.32 14.56
N ILE A 150 -2.01 4.06 15.33
CA ILE A 150 -0.57 3.83 15.54
C ILE A 150 -0.30 3.91 17.04
N LYS A 151 0.28 2.85 17.59
CA LYS A 151 0.66 2.79 19.01
C LYS A 151 2.15 2.56 19.13
N ARG A 152 2.81 3.40 19.92
CA ARG A 152 4.14 3.06 20.44
C ARG A 152 3.95 2.22 21.69
N ILE A 153 4.20 0.93 21.62
CA ILE A 153 3.96 -0.03 22.73
C ILE A 153 5.21 -0.29 23.57
N GLY A 154 6.37 0.10 23.07
CA GLY A 154 7.65 0.01 23.76
C GLY A 154 8.60 1.13 23.33
N VAL A 155 9.84 1.10 23.80
CA VAL A 155 10.82 2.15 23.45
C VAL A 155 11.08 2.15 21.94
N TYR A 156 11.17 0.97 21.34
CA TYR A 156 11.44 0.76 19.90
C TYR A 156 10.40 -0.15 19.23
N ASP A 157 9.26 -0.34 19.88
CA ASP A 157 8.17 -1.22 19.42
C ASP A 157 6.96 -0.40 19.02
N TYR A 158 6.51 -0.60 17.78
CA TYR A 158 5.41 0.13 17.17
C TYR A 158 4.38 -0.85 16.60
N GLU A 159 3.11 -0.54 16.81
CA GLU A 159 1.97 -1.28 16.27
C GLU A 159 1.16 -0.37 15.36
N TYR A 160 0.81 -0.87 14.18
CA TYR A 160 0.05 -0.19 13.15
C TYR A 160 -1.20 -1.00 12.82
N ASP A 161 -2.37 -0.41 12.98
CA ASP A 161 -3.65 -0.97 12.54
C ASP A 161 -3.99 -0.38 11.17
N LEU A 162 -3.97 -1.21 10.14
CA LEU A 162 -4.13 -0.83 8.74
C LEU A 162 -5.50 -1.22 8.20
N ASN A 163 -6.11 -0.30 7.45
CA ASN A 163 -7.37 -0.50 6.76
C ASN A 163 -7.15 -0.76 5.27
N PHE A 164 -7.33 -2.03 4.89
CA PHE A 164 -7.25 -2.50 3.51
C PHE A 164 -8.62 -2.64 2.82
N SER A 165 -9.71 -2.21 3.45
CA SER A 165 -11.08 -2.44 2.92
C SER A 165 -11.30 -1.91 1.49
N ASN A 166 -10.59 -0.84 1.11
CA ASN A 166 -10.66 -0.22 -0.21
C ASN A 166 -9.30 -0.26 -0.93
N ALA A 167 -8.40 -1.17 -0.54
CA ALA A 167 -7.06 -1.25 -1.09
C ALA A 167 -7.08 -1.45 -2.61
N VAL A 168 -6.27 -0.67 -3.31
CA VAL A 168 -6.04 -0.75 -4.77
C VAL A 168 -4.55 -0.65 -4.98
N LEU A 169 -3.98 -1.49 -5.85
CA LEU A 169 -2.55 -1.43 -6.09
C LEU A 169 -2.20 -0.15 -6.88
N LYS A 170 -1.28 0.65 -6.35
CA LYS A 170 -0.64 1.75 -7.08
C LYS A 170 0.11 1.17 -8.28
N THR A 171 -0.36 1.47 -9.48
CA THR A 171 0.31 1.08 -10.72
C THR A 171 1.40 2.08 -11.08
N ASN A 172 2.51 1.60 -11.62
CA ASN A 172 3.61 2.47 -12.08
C ASN A 172 3.48 2.84 -13.57
N THR A 173 2.53 2.24 -14.27
CA THR A 173 2.34 2.38 -15.71
C THR A 173 0.87 2.67 -16.03
N ASN A 174 0.55 3.95 -16.25
CA ASN A 174 -0.78 4.37 -16.66
C ASN A 174 -0.93 4.31 -18.19
N VAL A 175 -1.79 3.44 -18.71
CA VAL A 175 -2.12 3.34 -20.14
C VAL A 175 -3.60 3.68 -20.34
N ASN A 176 -3.90 4.52 -21.33
CA ASN A 176 -5.29 4.84 -21.68
C ASN A 176 -5.85 3.78 -22.63
N LEU A 177 -7.15 3.49 -22.50
CA LEU A 177 -7.83 2.58 -23.41
C LEU A 177 -7.74 3.08 -24.85
N ASN A 178 -7.58 2.16 -25.79
CA ASN A 178 -7.55 2.36 -27.24
C ASN A 178 -6.48 3.35 -27.74
N THR A 179 -5.52 3.74 -26.89
CA THR A 179 -4.46 4.68 -27.22
C THR A 179 -3.10 4.02 -26.91
N PRO A 180 -2.26 3.76 -27.92
CA PRO A 180 -0.93 3.24 -27.68
C PRO A 180 -0.08 4.23 -26.86
N LYS A 181 0.64 3.73 -25.87
CA LYS A 181 1.58 4.51 -25.06
C LYS A 181 2.98 3.94 -25.18
N SER A 182 3.93 4.77 -25.62
CA SER A 182 5.36 4.45 -25.54
C SER A 182 5.85 4.68 -24.10
N LEU A 183 6.56 3.69 -23.57
CA LEU A 183 7.16 3.70 -22.26
C LEU A 183 8.68 3.85 -22.39
N GLU A 184 9.32 4.42 -21.38
CA GLU A 184 10.77 4.49 -21.30
C GLU A 184 11.37 3.15 -20.86
N LYS A 185 12.70 2.99 -20.97
CA LYS A 185 13.42 1.81 -20.45
C LYS A 185 12.97 1.51 -19.01
N PRO A 186 12.53 0.27 -18.69
CA PRO A 186 12.09 -0.06 -17.36
C PRO A 186 13.28 -0.17 -16.39
N LEU A 187 13.16 0.48 -15.23
CA LEU A 187 14.00 0.20 -14.05
C LEU A 187 13.39 -0.87 -13.14
N LYS A 188 12.10 -1.14 -13.33
CA LYS A 188 11.30 -2.17 -12.66
C LYS A 188 10.21 -2.65 -13.63
N ASP A 189 9.61 -3.80 -13.35
CA ASP A 189 8.50 -4.33 -14.15
C ASP A 189 7.40 -3.28 -14.34
N TYR A 190 6.80 -3.22 -15.52
CA TYR A 190 5.63 -2.37 -15.74
C TYR A 190 4.41 -3.02 -15.10
N VAL A 191 3.77 -2.31 -14.19
CA VAL A 191 2.55 -2.74 -13.51
C VAL A 191 1.44 -1.79 -13.95
N LEU A 192 0.41 -2.34 -14.58
CA LEU A 192 -0.69 -1.59 -15.17
C LEU A 192 -2.06 -2.07 -14.67
N ASP A 193 -2.99 -1.13 -14.59
CA ASP A 193 -4.43 -1.40 -14.48
C ASP A 193 -4.97 -1.63 -15.89
N LEU A 194 -5.65 -2.76 -16.08
CA LEU A 194 -6.20 -3.20 -17.36
C LEU A 194 -7.49 -2.44 -17.74
N LYS A 195 -8.12 -1.72 -16.80
CA LYS A 195 -9.27 -0.82 -17.04
C LYS A 195 -10.43 -1.49 -17.79
N ASN A 196 -10.66 -2.79 -17.56
CA ASN A 196 -11.64 -3.61 -18.29
C ASN A 196 -11.39 -3.68 -19.81
N ALA A 197 -10.15 -3.55 -20.26
CA ALA A 197 -9.75 -3.87 -21.63
C ALA A 197 -9.98 -5.35 -21.92
N THR A 198 -10.23 -5.68 -23.19
CA THR A 198 -10.45 -7.04 -23.68
C THR A 198 -9.18 -7.66 -24.26
N ASN A 199 -8.24 -6.83 -24.73
CA ASN A 199 -6.99 -7.31 -25.34
C ASN A 199 -5.81 -6.42 -24.96
N LEU A 200 -4.68 -7.04 -24.60
CA LEU A 200 -3.41 -6.39 -24.31
C LEU A 200 -2.46 -6.59 -25.50
N ILE A 201 -1.94 -5.50 -26.05
CA ILE A 201 -0.95 -5.51 -27.13
C ILE A 201 0.29 -4.79 -26.65
N ILE A 202 1.45 -5.41 -26.86
CA ILE A 202 2.75 -4.88 -26.45
C ILE A 202 3.74 -5.07 -27.59
N ASP A 203 4.36 -3.99 -28.02
CA ASP A 203 5.43 -4.00 -29.01
C ASP A 203 6.73 -3.55 -28.36
N ALA A 204 7.79 -4.33 -28.51
CA ALA A 204 9.15 -3.91 -28.22
C ALA A 204 9.80 -3.32 -29.48
N ASN A 205 10.90 -2.58 -29.31
CA ASN A 205 11.67 -2.13 -30.46
C ASN A 205 12.34 -3.34 -31.17
N ASP A 206 12.44 -3.32 -32.50
CA ASP A 206 13.06 -4.42 -33.27
C ASP A 206 14.52 -4.72 -32.88
N LEU A 207 15.23 -3.71 -32.34
CA LEU A 207 16.61 -3.83 -31.85
C LEU A 207 16.71 -4.29 -30.39
N ASP A 208 15.59 -4.49 -29.71
CA ASP A 208 15.53 -5.07 -28.37
C ASP A 208 15.38 -6.60 -28.47
N ASN A 209 15.80 -7.30 -27.41
CA ASN A 209 15.77 -8.76 -27.33
C ASN A 209 14.72 -9.19 -26.31
N TRP A 210 13.49 -8.69 -26.45
CA TRP A 210 12.46 -8.93 -25.45
C TRP A 210 11.99 -10.39 -25.47
N PHE A 211 11.99 -11.02 -24.30
CA PHE A 211 11.43 -12.34 -24.02
C PHE A 211 10.19 -12.15 -23.15
N PRO A 212 8.98 -12.04 -23.74
CA PRO A 212 7.78 -11.66 -23.02
C PRO A 212 7.52 -12.49 -21.77
N LYS A 213 7.42 -11.80 -20.62
CA LYS A 213 6.91 -12.35 -19.35
C LYS A 213 5.78 -11.46 -18.86
N ILE A 214 4.54 -11.96 -18.93
CA ILE A 214 3.35 -11.23 -18.53
C ILE A 214 2.59 -12.03 -17.48
N PHE A 215 2.22 -11.39 -16.38
CA PHE A 215 1.29 -11.94 -15.39
C PHE A 215 0.00 -11.15 -15.40
N PHE A 216 -1.13 -11.85 -15.50
CA PHE A 216 -2.47 -11.29 -15.34
C PHE A 216 -2.98 -11.63 -13.95
N LEU A 217 -3.37 -10.61 -13.19
CA LEU A 217 -3.73 -10.72 -11.78
C LEU A 217 -5.16 -10.22 -11.54
N ASP A 218 -5.85 -10.83 -10.59
CA ASP A 218 -7.16 -10.35 -10.14
C ASP A 218 -7.06 -9.07 -9.28
N LYS A 219 -8.19 -8.60 -8.75
CA LYS A 219 -8.25 -7.40 -7.88
C LYS A 219 -7.43 -7.52 -6.60
N ASN A 220 -7.17 -8.74 -6.13
CA ASN A 220 -6.44 -9.08 -4.91
C ASN A 220 -4.97 -9.46 -5.22
N LEU A 221 -4.55 -9.32 -6.47
CA LEU A 221 -3.22 -9.69 -6.99
C LEU A 221 -2.97 -11.20 -7.08
N ASN A 222 -3.99 -12.04 -6.96
CA ASN A 222 -3.85 -13.46 -7.22
C ASN A 222 -3.64 -13.70 -8.72
N LEU A 223 -2.73 -14.63 -9.04
CA LEU A 223 -2.38 -14.95 -10.42
C LEU A 223 -3.54 -15.68 -11.12
N ILE A 224 -4.07 -15.08 -12.20
CA ILE A 224 -5.04 -15.73 -13.09
C ILE A 224 -4.32 -16.47 -14.21
N LYS A 225 -3.33 -15.81 -14.83
CA LYS A 225 -2.58 -16.38 -15.96
C LYS A 225 -1.17 -15.83 -16.02
N ALA A 226 -0.23 -16.70 -16.35
CA ALA A 226 1.13 -16.32 -16.70
C ALA A 226 1.41 -16.66 -18.16
N VAL A 227 2.05 -15.74 -18.88
CA VAL A 227 2.56 -15.94 -20.23
C VAL A 227 4.05 -15.71 -20.20
N LYS A 228 4.80 -16.72 -20.62
CA LYS A 228 6.26 -16.76 -20.56
C LYS A 228 6.77 -17.29 -21.88
N SER A 229 7.57 -16.49 -22.58
CA SER A 229 8.18 -16.89 -23.84
C SER A 229 9.67 -17.15 -23.65
N GLU A 230 10.10 -18.38 -23.92
CA GLU A 230 11.53 -18.71 -24.00
C GLU A 230 12.18 -18.15 -25.28
N ASN A 231 11.36 -17.80 -26.28
CA ASN A 231 11.79 -17.24 -27.55
C ASN A 231 11.67 -15.71 -27.53
N LYS A 232 12.62 -15.04 -28.20
CA LYS A 232 12.55 -13.60 -28.45
C LYS A 232 11.29 -13.31 -29.25
N ASN A 233 10.46 -12.38 -28.77
CA ASN A 233 9.30 -11.92 -29.51
C ASN A 233 9.02 -10.44 -29.19
N ASN A 234 9.19 -9.59 -30.19
CA ASN A 234 8.99 -8.15 -30.06
C ASN A 234 7.53 -7.73 -30.29
N HIS A 235 6.62 -8.68 -30.52
CA HIS A 235 5.18 -8.43 -30.62
C HIS A 235 4.40 -9.42 -29.75
N PHE A 236 3.63 -8.90 -28.81
CA PHE A 236 2.70 -9.66 -27.99
C PHE A 236 1.28 -9.14 -28.18
N SER A 237 0.33 -10.04 -28.40
CA SER A 237 -1.09 -9.71 -28.41
C SER A 237 -1.88 -10.87 -27.82
N GLU A 238 -2.67 -10.58 -26.80
CA GLU A 238 -3.47 -11.60 -26.13
C GLU A 238 -4.77 -11.05 -25.55
N LEU A 239 -5.82 -11.87 -25.61
CA LEU A 239 -7.06 -11.61 -24.91
C LEU A 239 -6.82 -11.62 -23.39
N ILE A 240 -7.29 -10.57 -22.74
CA ILE A 240 -7.18 -10.43 -21.29
C ILE A 240 -8.11 -11.47 -20.63
N PRO A 241 -7.62 -12.33 -19.74
CA PRO A 241 -8.45 -13.30 -19.03
C PRO A 241 -9.55 -12.62 -18.21
N ASN A 242 -10.71 -13.28 -18.11
CA ASN A 242 -11.81 -12.79 -17.28
C ASN A 242 -11.36 -12.58 -15.81
N GLY A 243 -11.77 -11.46 -15.23
CA GLY A 243 -11.45 -11.11 -13.84
C GLY A 243 -10.06 -10.50 -13.64
N ALA A 244 -9.21 -10.45 -14.67
CA ALA A 244 -7.92 -9.77 -14.58
C ALA A 244 -8.11 -8.25 -14.47
N ILE A 245 -7.57 -7.68 -13.41
CA ILE A 245 -7.59 -6.25 -13.12
C ILE A 245 -6.23 -5.63 -13.39
N TYR A 246 -5.14 -6.35 -13.09
CA TYR A 246 -3.79 -5.86 -13.28
C TYR A 246 -3.01 -6.77 -14.24
N ALA A 247 -2.02 -6.17 -14.91
CA ALA A 247 -0.97 -6.94 -15.55
C ALA A 247 0.42 -6.45 -15.10
N ILE A 248 1.33 -7.41 -14.96
CA ILE A 248 2.76 -7.15 -14.77
C ILE A 248 3.47 -7.57 -16.05
N VAL A 249 4.14 -6.63 -16.70
CA VAL A 249 4.89 -6.83 -17.95
C VAL A 249 6.37 -6.69 -17.66
N SER A 250 7.11 -7.74 -18.01
CA SER A 250 8.53 -7.91 -17.70
C SER A 250 9.22 -8.72 -18.80
N ASP A 251 10.47 -9.10 -18.55
CA ASP A 251 11.27 -9.99 -19.38
C ASP A 251 11.57 -11.29 -18.63
N MET A 252 11.68 -12.40 -19.34
CA MET A 252 11.99 -13.71 -18.74
C MET A 252 13.36 -13.75 -18.06
N TYR A 253 14.35 -13.01 -18.57
CA TYR A 253 15.74 -13.11 -18.14
C TYR A 253 16.24 -11.81 -17.50
N SER A 254 16.04 -10.66 -18.15
CA SER A 254 16.49 -9.37 -17.64
C SER A 254 15.76 -8.19 -18.29
N LEU A 255 15.40 -7.19 -17.49
CA LEU A 255 14.84 -5.93 -17.99
C LEU A 255 15.80 -5.16 -18.91
N ASP A 256 17.10 -5.45 -18.89
CA ASP A 256 18.08 -4.88 -19.83
C ASP A 256 17.91 -5.36 -21.28
N ASN A 257 17.07 -6.36 -21.51
CA ASN A 257 16.65 -6.76 -22.84
C ASN A 257 15.69 -5.73 -23.48
N ILE A 258 15.02 -4.91 -22.66
CA ILE A 258 14.08 -3.85 -23.05
C ILE A 258 14.81 -2.49 -22.96
N ARG A 259 15.74 -2.22 -23.87
CA ARG A 259 16.60 -1.02 -23.77
C ARG A 259 15.90 0.26 -24.21
N ARG A 260 14.90 0.14 -25.08
CA ARG A 260 14.21 1.26 -25.71
C ARG A 260 12.77 1.42 -25.21
N GLY A 261 12.41 0.65 -24.18
CA GLY A 261 11.07 0.59 -23.62
C GLY A 261 10.09 -0.19 -24.48
N LEU A 262 8.83 -0.22 -24.05
CA LEU A 262 7.74 -0.92 -24.73
C LEU A 262 6.65 0.05 -25.15
N LYS A 263 5.93 -0.29 -26.22
CA LYS A 263 4.68 0.37 -26.61
C LYS A 263 3.53 -0.52 -26.20
N ILE A 264 2.69 -0.05 -25.27
CA ILE A 264 1.55 -0.80 -24.75
C ILE A 264 0.24 -0.20 -25.25
N THR A 265 -0.68 -1.05 -25.69
CA THR A 265 -2.06 -0.69 -26.04
C THR A 265 -3.04 -1.59 -25.31
N LEU A 266 -3.96 -0.99 -24.56
CA LEU A 266 -5.12 -1.66 -23.98
C LEU A 266 -6.32 -1.47 -24.90
N LYS A 267 -6.77 -2.51 -25.60
CA LYS A 267 -7.95 -2.43 -26.47
C LYS A 267 -9.19 -2.88 -25.70
N LYS A 268 -10.27 -2.12 -25.85
CA LYS A 268 -11.59 -2.49 -25.33
C LYS A 268 -12.44 -3.06 -26.45
#